data_AF-A0A379WNL1-F1
#
_entry.id   AF-A0A379WNL1-F1
#
_cell.length_a   1.000
_cell.length_b   1.000
_cell.length_c   1.000
_cell.angle_alpha   90.00
_cell.angle_beta   90.00
_cell.angle_gamma   90.00
#
_symmetry.space_group_name_H-M   'P 1'
#
loop_
_entity.id
_entity.type
_entity.pdbx_description
1 polymer ?
#
loop_
_entity_poly.entity_id
_entity_poly.type
_entity_poly.pdbx_seq_one_letter_code
_entity_poly.pdbx_strand_id
1 'polypeptide(L)'
;MQFNRQADGTMEPLPKPSVDTGMGLERIAAVLQHVNSNYDIDLFRTLIEAVAKVTGATDLGNKSLRVIADHIRSCAFPGCRWRAAVE
;
A
#
# COMPACT_ATOMS: atom_id res chain seq x y z
N MET A 1 -2.65 -18.80 11.52
CA MET A 1 -1.44 -18.86 12.37
C MET A 1 -1.42 -20.16 13.14
N GLN A 2 -0.46 -21.04 12.81
CA GLN A 2 -0.33 -22.37 13.42
C GLN A 2 1.00 -22.60 14.12
N PHE A 3 2.07 -21.93 13.67
CA PHE A 3 3.43 -22.14 14.16
C PHE A 3 4.12 -20.82 14.43
N ASN A 4 4.95 -20.79 15.47
CA ASN A 4 5.94 -19.75 15.70
C ASN A 4 7.26 -20.19 15.07
N ARG A 5 7.79 -19.38 14.15
CA ARG A 5 9.08 -19.65 13.50
C ARG A 5 10.19 -19.06 14.34
N GLN A 6 11.05 -19.92 14.87
CA GLN A 6 12.23 -19.52 15.63
C GLN A 6 13.38 -19.12 14.68
N ALA A 7 14.38 -18.41 15.22
CA ALA A 7 15.52 -17.90 14.45
C ALA A 7 16.39 -19.03 13.85
N ASP A 8 16.39 -20.21 14.48
CA ASP A 8 17.05 -21.43 14.01
C ASP A 8 16.26 -22.20 12.93
N GLY A 9 15.05 -21.74 12.60
CA GLY A 9 14.17 -22.35 11.62
C GLY A 9 13.23 -23.43 12.18
N THR A 10 13.29 -23.71 13.48
CA THR A 10 12.31 -24.60 14.13
C THR A 10 10.92 -23.96 14.16
N MET A 11 9.87 -24.79 14.07
CA MET A 11 8.47 -24.37 13.98
C MET A 11 7.72 -24.91 15.21
N GLU A 12 7.56 -24.08 16.23
CA GLU A 12 6.85 -24.47 17.45
C GLU A 12 5.34 -24.27 17.28
N PRO A 13 4.49 -25.25 17.63
CA PRO A 13 3.04 -25.08 17.53
C PRO A 13 2.55 -23.99 18.49
N LEU A 14 1.67 -23.12 18.00
CA LEU A 14 1.07 -22.10 18.84
C LEU A 14 0.07 -22.73 19.83
N PRO A 15 0.02 -22.28 21.10
CA PRO A 15 -0.89 -22.83 22.10
C PRO A 15 -2.37 -22.57 21.77
N LYS A 16 -2.65 -21.55 20.96
CA LYS A 16 -3.99 -21.23 20.46
C LYS A 16 -3.95 -21.01 18.95
N PRO A 17 -4.54 -21.92 18.15
CA PRO A 17 -4.71 -21.72 16.72
C PRO A 17 -5.49 -20.42 16.48
N SER A 18 -4.92 -19.54 15.66
CA SER A 18 -5.51 -18.23 15.37
C SER A 18 -5.64 -18.04 13.87
N VAL A 19 -6.63 -17.26 13.43
CA VAL A 19 -6.84 -16.94 12.02
C VAL A 19 -6.29 -15.54 11.76
N ASP A 20 -5.51 -15.41 10.69
CA ASP A 20 -4.97 -14.14 10.23
C ASP A 20 -5.39 -13.96 8.77
N THR A 21 -6.17 -12.92 8.50
CA THR A 21 -6.69 -12.62 7.17
C THR A 21 -6.20 -11.25 6.74
N GLY A 22 -5.53 -11.20 5.59
CA GLY A 22 -5.18 -9.96 4.93
C GLY A 22 -5.90 -9.83 3.60
N MET A 23 -6.59 -8.71 3.39
CA MET A 23 -7.16 -8.36 2.10
C MET A 23 -6.61 -7.01 1.66
N GLY A 24 -6.06 -6.94 0.45
CA GLY A 24 -5.53 -5.70 -0.10
C GLY A 24 -6.66 -4.73 -0.41
N LEU A 25 -6.71 -3.60 0.29
CA LEU A 25 -7.75 -2.59 0.14
C LEU A 25 -7.81 -2.07 -1.30
N GLU A 26 -6.66 -1.78 -1.90
CA GLU A 26 -6.57 -1.26 -3.27
C GLU A 26 -7.03 -2.28 -4.30
N ARG A 27 -6.83 -3.58 -4.02
CA ARG A 27 -7.27 -4.66 -4.90
C ARG A 27 -8.78 -4.87 -4.86
N ILE A 28 -9.38 -4.84 -3.67
CA ILE A 28 -10.84 -4.95 -3.59
C ILE A 28 -11.52 -3.68 -4.12
N ALA A 29 -10.92 -2.50 -3.91
CA ALA A 29 -11.39 -1.25 -4.50
C ALA A 29 -11.39 -1.32 -6.03
N ALA A 30 -10.34 -1.89 -6.65
CA ALA A 30 -10.30 -2.07 -8.11
C ALA A 30 -11.45 -2.95 -8.62
N VAL A 31 -11.74 -4.05 -7.92
CA VAL A 31 -12.88 -4.94 -8.26
C VAL A 31 -14.21 -4.21 -8.10
N LEU A 32 -14.42 -3.49 -7.00
CA LEU A 32 -15.66 -2.74 -6.72
C LEU A 32 -15.87 -1.58 -7.70
N GLN A 33 -14.79 -0.97 -8.19
CA GLN A 33 -14.83 0.15 -9.14
C GLN A 33 -14.79 -0.30 -10.60
N HIS A 34 -14.85 -1.62 -10.87
CA HIS A 34 -14.81 -2.19 -12.21
C HIS A 34 -13.57 -1.80 -13.03
N VAL A 35 -12.41 -1.68 -12.38
CA VAL A 35 -11.13 -1.35 -13.03
C VAL A 35 -10.14 -2.51 -12.87
N ASN A 36 -9.27 -2.69 -13.88
CA ASN A 36 -8.32 -3.80 -13.93
C ASN A 36 -6.99 -3.52 -13.21
N SER A 37 -6.70 -2.25 -12.92
CA SER A 37 -5.45 -1.80 -12.32
C SER A 37 -5.73 -1.11 -11.00
N ASN A 38 -4.91 -1.39 -9.99
CA ASN A 38 -4.95 -0.67 -8.71
C ASN A 38 -4.69 0.83 -8.89
N TYR A 39 -3.93 1.23 -9.92
CA TYR A 39 -3.64 2.64 -10.21
C TYR A 39 -4.81 3.39 -10.85
N ASP A 40 -5.84 2.66 -11.30
CA ASP A 40 -7.03 3.24 -11.91
C ASP A 40 -8.17 3.45 -10.91
N ILE A 41 -7.96 3.12 -9.63
CA ILE A 41 -8.93 3.43 -8.59
C ILE A 41 -8.93 4.94 -8.31
N ASP A 42 -10.06 5.44 -7.81
CA ASP A 42 -10.27 6.82 -7.38
C ASP A 42 -9.08 7.42 -6.61
N LEU A 43 -8.58 6.73 -5.59
CA LEU A 43 -7.46 7.19 -4.76
C LEU A 43 -6.19 7.46 -5.58
N PHE A 44 -5.83 6.53 -6.47
CA PHE A 44 -4.62 6.67 -7.26
C PHE A 44 -4.77 7.66 -8.41
N ARG A 45 -5.96 7.78 -9.00
CA ARG A 45 -6.23 8.79 -10.04
C ARG A 45 -6.00 10.19 -9.50
N THR A 46 -6.61 10.52 -8.36
CA THR A 46 -6.42 11.84 -7.73
C THR A 46 -4.95 12.08 -7.33
N LEU A 47 -4.26 11.04 -6.86
CA LEU A 47 -2.85 11.17 -6.47
C LEU A 47 -1.95 11.38 -7.69
N ILE A 48 -2.17 10.65 -8.79
CA ILE A 48 -1.43 10.80 -10.04
C ILE A 48 -1.66 12.18 -10.65
N GLU A 49 -2.89 12.71 -10.61
CA GLU A 49 -3.21 14.08 -11.06
C GLU A 49 -2.45 15.13 -10.23
N ALA A 50 -2.39 14.97 -8.90
CA ALA A 50 -1.63 15.86 -8.04
C ALA A 50 -0.12 15.80 -8.34
N VAL A 51 0.42 14.60 -8.58
CA VAL A 51 1.83 14.41 -8.95
C VAL A 51 2.13 15.02 -10.33
N ALA A 52 1.24 14.84 -11.31
CA ALA A 52 1.36 15.44 -12.63
C ALA A 52 1.39 16.98 -12.54
N LYS A 53 0.53 17.56 -11.70
CA LYS A 53 0.47 19.01 -11.46
C LYS A 53 1.78 19.57 -10.90
N VAL A 54 2.42 18.88 -9.95
CA VAL A 54 3.68 19.38 -9.34
C VAL A 54 4.91 19.10 -10.20
N THR A 55 4.88 18.06 -11.02
CA THR A 55 6.00 17.71 -11.92
C THR A 55 5.92 18.39 -13.29
N GLY A 56 4.76 18.96 -13.64
CA GLY A 56 4.50 19.53 -14.96
C GLY A 56 4.36 18.46 -16.06
N ALA A 57 4.21 17.19 -15.70
CA ALA A 57 4.02 16.12 -16.66
C ALA A 57 2.61 16.20 -17.28
N THR A 58 2.54 16.13 -18.61
CA THR A 58 1.27 16.14 -19.36
C THR A 58 0.76 14.73 -19.68
N ASP A 59 1.64 13.73 -19.68
CA ASP A 59 1.28 12.33 -19.94
C ASP A 59 0.95 11.58 -18.64
N LEU A 60 -0.34 11.46 -18.36
CA LEU A 60 -0.88 10.70 -17.22
C LEU A 60 -0.68 9.18 -17.35
N GLY A 61 -0.35 8.67 -18.54
CA GLY A 61 -0.05 7.27 -18.78
C GLY A 61 1.37 6.86 -18.36
N ASN A 62 2.24 7.85 -18.04
CA ASN A 62 3.64 7.59 -17.78
C ASN A 62 3.82 6.77 -16.48
N LYS A 63 4.56 5.65 -16.58
CA LYS A 63 4.87 4.77 -15.45
C LYS A 63 5.56 5.51 -14.31
N SER A 64 6.32 6.57 -14.60
CA SER A 64 7.04 7.36 -13.60
C SER A 64 6.08 8.05 -12.61
N LEU A 65 4.92 8.52 -13.08
CA LEU A 65 3.91 9.13 -12.21
C LEU A 65 3.33 8.11 -11.23
N ARG A 66 3.12 6.88 -11.69
CA ARG A 66 2.66 5.76 -10.84
C ARG A 66 3.69 5.41 -9.76
N VAL A 67 4.98 5.42 -10.11
CA VAL A 67 6.08 5.18 -9.17
C VAL A 67 6.13 6.26 -8.10
N ILE A 68 6.05 7.54 -8.49
CA ILE A 68 6.06 8.66 -7.55
C ILE A 68 4.83 8.60 -6.62
N ALA A 69 3.65 8.33 -7.17
CA ALA A 69 2.41 8.17 -6.40
C ALA A 69 2.50 7.01 -5.39
N ASP A 70 3.21 5.93 -5.70
CA ASP A 70 3.43 4.84 -4.75
C ASP A 70 4.48 5.19 -3.68
N HIS A 71 5.59 5.80 -4.11
CA HIS A 71 6.69 6.17 -3.21
C HIS A 71 6.26 7.20 -2.17
N ILE A 72 5.45 8.20 -2.55
CA ILE A 72 5.03 9.22 -1.59
C ILE A 72 4.18 8.63 -0.46
N ARG A 73 3.38 7.59 -0.71
CA ARG A 73 2.65 6.87 0.34
C ARG A 73 3.63 6.20 1.31
N SER A 74 4.57 5.44 0.78
CA SER A 74 5.55 4.72 1.59
C SER A 74 6.52 5.65 2.34
N CYS A 75 6.85 6.83 1.80
CA CYS A 75 7.74 7.80 2.45
C CYS A 75 7.00 8.68 3.47
N ALA A 76 5.78 9.12 3.16
CA ALA A 76 5.04 10.06 4.02
C ALA A 76 4.44 9.38 5.25
N PHE A 77 3.87 8.17 5.12
CA PHE A 77 3.18 7.51 6.23
C PHE A 77 4.08 7.17 7.44
N PRO A 78 5.31 6.64 7.25
CA PRO A 78 6.25 6.47 8.37
C PRO A 78 6.65 7.80 9.02
N GLY A 79 6.86 8.85 8.22
CA GLY A 79 7.17 10.18 8.72
C GLY A 79 6.04 10.83 9.53
N CYS A 80 4.78 10.62 9.11
CA CYS A 80 3.61 11.07 9.87
C CYS A 80 3.43 10.31 11.18
N ARG A 81 3.75 9.00 11.22
CA ARG A 81 3.74 8.21 12.47
C ARG A 81 4.79 8.67 13.46
N TRP A 82 5.96 9.10 12.98
CA TRP A 82 7.01 9.63 13.85
C TRP A 82 6.56 10.92 14.56
N ARG A 83 5.87 11.82 13.87
CA ARG A 83 5.35 13.06 14.50
C ARG A 83 4.28 12.79 15.56
N ALA A 84 3.38 11.84 15.32
CA ALA A 84 2.31 11.50 16.27
C ALA A 84 2.76 10.63 17.46
N ALA A 85 4.00 10.12 17.46
CA ALA A 85 4.57 9.35 18.58
C ALA A 85 5.55 10.16 19.45
N VAL A 86 5.85 11.39 19.04
CA VAL A 86 6.77 12.32 19.74
C VAL A 86 5.98 13.48 20.39
N GLU A 87 4.66 13.51 20.24
CA GLU A 87 3.70 14.29 21.05
C GLU A 87 2.97 13.35 22.02
#